data_AF-A0A843BZZ4-F1
#
_entry.id   AF-A0A843BZZ4-F1
#
_cell.length_a   1.000
_cell.length_b   1.000
_cell.length_c   1.000
_cell.angle_alpha   90.00
_cell.angle_beta   90.00
_cell.angle_gamma   90.00
#
_symmetry.space_group_name_H-M   'P 1'
#
loop_
_entity.id
_entity.type
_entity.pdbx_description
1 polymer ?
#
loop_
_entity_poly.entity_id
_entity_poly.type
_entity_poly.pdbx_seq_one_letter_code
_entity_poly.pdbx_strand_id
1 'polypeptide(L)'
;MKIALLYFSGTGVTAKFASDIASGFIKANHSVDLLRIKRGADFNLAQYDILGVGAPAYSYRAPRIVTRFLRKLDFYRKPFFVFSTSGGVPGNTLWNLYKAMYRKAGLFLGSIEGFGTTNIKSWMPKITDTNQKLGGLTKHDCEMAQLFSEKILDRLTRWKKNFDKMEMRGLIPQSNLLYYIWAGFFTWRSEMAFYVGIKLLDKEKCNSCKLCATKICPSGAISLNKKNMPRFNELRCVGCSGCVNLCPKDAIWTIRSKNHRQYDFYKDYILKN
;
A
#
# COMPACT_ATOMS: atom_id res chain seq x y z
N MET A 1 -8.21 -12.11 -19.78
CA MET A 1 -7.11 -12.42 -18.83
C MET A 1 -7.61 -12.19 -17.42
N LYS A 2 -7.06 -12.93 -16.46
CA LYS A 2 -7.31 -12.77 -15.02
C LYS A 2 -6.11 -12.08 -14.37
N ILE A 3 -6.31 -10.93 -13.76
CA ILE A 3 -5.25 -10.10 -13.16
C ILE A 3 -5.38 -10.13 -11.64
N ALA A 4 -4.27 -10.33 -10.92
CA ALA A 4 -4.22 -10.10 -9.48
C ALA A 4 -3.47 -8.80 -9.17
N LEU A 5 -4.09 -7.90 -8.41
CA LEU A 5 -3.43 -6.72 -7.87
C LEU A 5 -3.24 -6.93 -6.37
N LEU A 6 -2.03 -7.34 -5.98
CA LEU A 6 -1.67 -7.45 -4.57
C LEU A 6 -1.28 -6.07 -4.06
N TYR A 7 -1.86 -5.63 -2.95
CA TYR A 7 -1.54 -4.30 -2.43
C TYR A 7 -1.50 -4.23 -0.91
N PHE A 8 -0.61 -3.42 -0.38
CA PHE A 8 -0.63 -3.04 1.03
C PHE A 8 -1.18 -1.64 1.17
N SER A 9 -2.15 -1.44 2.06
CA SER A 9 -2.70 -0.12 2.36
C SER A 9 -3.13 -0.04 3.82
N GLY A 10 -2.70 1.03 4.50
CA GLY A 10 -3.08 1.34 5.87
C GLY A 10 -4.33 2.20 5.96
N THR A 11 -4.33 3.32 5.21
CA THR A 11 -5.35 4.38 5.27
C THR A 11 -6.13 4.55 3.96
N GLY A 12 -5.97 3.64 3.00
CA GLY A 12 -6.82 3.53 1.82
C GLY A 12 -6.25 4.11 0.52
N VAL A 13 -5.24 5.00 0.53
CA VAL A 13 -4.70 5.61 -0.71
C VAL A 13 -4.23 4.58 -1.73
N THR A 14 -3.35 3.67 -1.33
CA THR A 14 -2.85 2.62 -2.23
C THR A 14 -3.95 1.65 -2.67
N ALA A 15 -4.99 1.49 -1.84
CA ALA A 15 -6.13 0.63 -2.17
C ALA A 15 -7.02 1.29 -3.23
N LYS A 16 -7.27 2.60 -3.13
CA LYS A 16 -7.93 3.40 -4.17
C LYS A 16 -7.12 3.35 -5.46
N PHE A 17 -5.82 3.58 -5.40
CA PHE A 17 -4.96 3.55 -6.58
C PHE A 17 -4.96 2.18 -7.28
N ALA A 18 -4.91 1.09 -6.51
CA ALA A 18 -5.08 -0.26 -7.04
C ALA A 18 -6.44 -0.46 -7.70
N SER A 19 -7.51 0.11 -7.11
CA SER A 19 -8.85 0.08 -7.70
C SER A 19 -8.93 0.85 -9.01
N ASP A 20 -8.24 1.98 -9.16
CA ASP A 20 -8.20 2.74 -10.42
C ASP A 20 -7.45 1.98 -11.52
N ILE A 21 -6.33 1.34 -11.17
CA ILE A 21 -5.64 0.41 -12.07
C ILE A 21 -6.59 -0.73 -12.48
N ALA A 22 -7.31 -1.33 -11.52
CA ALA A 22 -8.29 -2.37 -11.79
C ALA A 22 -9.38 -1.91 -12.77
N SER A 23 -9.91 -0.69 -12.59
CA SER A 23 -10.91 -0.12 -13.50
C SER A 23 -10.43 -0.04 -14.95
N GLY A 24 -9.15 0.27 -15.19
CA GLY A 24 -8.58 0.24 -16.55
C GLY A 24 -8.61 -1.16 -17.17
N PHE A 25 -8.24 -2.20 -16.43
CA PHE A 25 -8.31 -3.59 -16.91
C PHE A 25 -9.75 -4.06 -17.13
N ILE A 26 -10.68 -3.68 -16.24
CA ILE A 26 -12.10 -4.03 -16.33
C ILE A 26 -12.73 -3.39 -17.57
N LYS A 27 -12.44 -2.11 -17.85
CA LYS A 27 -12.87 -1.43 -19.09
C LYS A 27 -12.36 -2.13 -20.35
N ALA A 28 -11.18 -2.73 -20.29
CA ALA A 28 -10.61 -3.56 -21.36
C ALA A 28 -11.12 -5.02 -21.35
N ASN A 29 -12.26 -5.29 -20.71
CA ASN A 29 -12.93 -6.60 -20.66
C ASN A 29 -12.06 -7.71 -20.05
N HIS A 30 -11.39 -7.41 -18.93
CA HIS A 30 -10.61 -8.38 -18.15
C HIS A 30 -11.06 -8.46 -16.69
N SER A 31 -10.88 -9.60 -16.05
CA SER A 31 -11.22 -9.80 -14.65
C SER A 31 -10.04 -9.44 -13.74
N VAL A 32 -10.34 -8.80 -12.60
CA VAL A 32 -9.33 -8.31 -11.66
C VAL A 32 -9.70 -8.65 -10.24
N ASP A 33 -8.77 -9.28 -9.52
CA ASP A 33 -8.89 -9.51 -8.08
C ASP A 33 -7.98 -8.55 -7.31
N LEU A 34 -8.58 -7.80 -6.37
CA LEU A 34 -7.88 -6.89 -5.46
C LEU A 34 -7.48 -7.62 -4.18
N LEU A 35 -6.20 -8.01 -4.07
CA LEU A 35 -5.70 -8.85 -2.98
C LEU A 35 -4.93 -8.03 -1.93
N ARG A 36 -5.60 -7.66 -0.83
CA ARG A 36 -4.97 -6.83 0.21
C ARG A 36 -3.98 -7.64 1.05
N ILE A 37 -2.71 -7.27 1.02
CA ILE A 37 -1.63 -7.84 1.82
C ILE A 37 -1.84 -7.49 3.30
N LYS A 38 -2.20 -8.52 4.07
CA LYS A 38 -2.33 -8.49 5.54
C LYS A 38 -1.47 -9.62 6.13
N ARG A 39 -1.15 -9.54 7.43
CA ARG A 39 -0.46 -10.62 8.13
C ARG A 39 -1.31 -11.89 8.08
N GLY A 40 -0.70 -13.00 7.68
CA GLY A 40 -1.39 -14.29 7.54
C GLY A 40 -2.21 -14.42 6.26
N ALA A 41 -2.15 -13.43 5.36
CA ALA A 41 -2.71 -13.61 4.02
C ALA A 41 -1.99 -14.77 3.30
N ASP A 42 -2.75 -15.54 2.54
CA ASP A 42 -2.25 -16.58 1.66
C ASP A 42 -2.97 -16.44 0.32
N PHE A 43 -2.20 -16.47 -0.77
CA PHE A 43 -2.71 -16.19 -2.10
C PHE A 43 -2.26 -17.27 -3.07
N ASN A 44 -3.21 -17.99 -3.66
CA ASN A 44 -2.92 -18.86 -4.80
C ASN A 44 -2.83 -18.01 -6.09
N LEU A 45 -1.60 -17.82 -6.59
CA LEU A 45 -1.34 -16.97 -7.74
C LEU A 45 -1.33 -17.72 -9.10
N ALA A 46 -1.45 -19.04 -9.11
CA ALA A 46 -1.31 -19.85 -10.33
C ALA A 46 -2.37 -19.52 -11.40
N GLN A 47 -3.59 -19.20 -10.94
CA GLN A 47 -4.76 -18.90 -11.77
C GLN A 47 -4.71 -17.55 -12.50
N TYR A 48 -3.72 -16.70 -12.21
CA TYR A 48 -3.63 -15.37 -12.80
C TYR A 48 -2.65 -15.33 -13.98
N ASP A 49 -2.93 -14.43 -14.91
CA ASP A 49 -2.11 -14.18 -16.09
C ASP A 49 -1.10 -13.05 -15.85
N ILE A 50 -1.50 -12.03 -15.07
CA ILE A 50 -0.68 -10.84 -14.76
C ILE A 50 -0.76 -10.55 -13.27
N LEU A 51 0.40 -10.20 -12.69
CA LEU A 51 0.52 -9.83 -11.28
C LEU A 51 0.92 -8.35 -11.14
N GLY A 52 0.07 -7.54 -10.55
CA GLY A 52 0.42 -6.19 -10.10
C GLY A 52 0.71 -6.18 -8.60
N VAL A 53 1.76 -5.47 -8.17
CA VAL A 53 2.06 -5.33 -6.73
C VAL A 53 2.28 -3.90 -6.33
N GLY A 54 1.59 -3.43 -5.28
CA GLY A 54 1.76 -2.07 -4.81
C GLY A 54 1.78 -1.85 -3.31
N ALA A 55 2.46 -0.77 -2.92
CA ALA A 55 2.60 -0.36 -1.53
C ALA A 55 2.89 1.15 -1.42
N PRO A 56 2.54 1.79 -0.29
CA PRO A 56 2.94 3.15 -0.01
C PRO A 56 4.44 3.24 0.30
N ALA A 57 5.06 4.40 0.05
CA ALA A 57 6.42 4.69 0.48
C ALA A 57 6.47 4.99 1.99
N TYR A 58 7.18 4.17 2.76
CA TYR A 58 7.46 4.38 4.19
C TYR A 58 8.94 4.66 4.39
N SER A 59 9.29 5.92 4.69
CA SER A 59 10.67 6.42 4.78
C SER A 59 11.53 5.97 3.58
N TYR A 60 11.14 6.44 2.40
CA TYR A 60 11.89 6.24 1.15
C TYR A 60 12.02 4.78 0.69
N ARG A 61 11.18 3.88 1.19
CA ARG A 61 11.18 2.46 0.79
C ARG A 61 9.80 1.80 0.86
N ALA A 62 9.69 0.61 0.26
CA ALA A 62 8.53 -0.25 0.45
C ALA A 62 8.51 -0.82 1.89
N PRO A 63 7.32 -1.02 2.51
CA PRO A 63 7.23 -1.55 3.86
C PRO A 63 7.85 -2.95 3.94
N ARG A 64 8.63 -3.21 5.00
CA ARG A 64 9.31 -4.50 5.18
C ARG A 64 8.33 -5.68 5.26
N ILE A 65 7.12 -5.47 5.76
CA ILE A 65 6.06 -6.48 5.77
C ILE A 65 5.70 -6.93 4.35
N VAL A 66 5.64 -6.00 3.40
CA VAL A 66 5.33 -6.28 1.98
C VAL A 66 6.48 -7.03 1.33
N THR A 67 7.71 -6.50 1.39
CA THR A 67 8.85 -7.16 0.73
C THR A 67 9.16 -8.54 1.32
N ARG A 68 8.97 -8.75 2.63
CA ARG A 68 9.08 -10.08 3.25
C ARG A 68 7.96 -11.02 2.83
N PHE A 69 6.75 -10.51 2.66
CA PHE A 69 5.61 -11.29 2.18
C PHE A 69 5.86 -11.76 0.74
N LEU A 70 6.19 -10.84 -0.17
CA LEU A 70 6.45 -11.13 -1.58
C LEU A 70 7.55 -12.18 -1.78
N ARG A 71 8.64 -12.13 -1.00
CA ARG A 71 9.73 -13.11 -1.12
C ARG A 71 9.32 -14.56 -0.84
N LYS A 72 8.23 -14.77 -0.08
CA LYS A 72 7.71 -16.10 0.25
C LYS A 72 6.82 -16.68 -0.83
N LEU A 73 6.25 -15.83 -1.70
CA LEU A 73 5.35 -16.27 -2.74
C LEU A 73 6.10 -16.92 -3.91
N ASP A 74 5.38 -17.75 -4.64
CA ASP A 74 5.71 -18.14 -6.01
C ASP A 74 4.88 -17.27 -6.98
N PHE A 75 5.55 -16.75 -8.00
CA PHE A 75 4.94 -15.92 -9.03
C PHE A 75 4.80 -16.66 -10.35
N TYR A 76 5.12 -17.96 -10.42
CA TYR A 76 4.91 -18.83 -11.59
C TYR A 76 5.44 -18.24 -12.90
N ARG A 77 6.55 -17.48 -12.83
CA ARG A 77 7.12 -16.73 -13.97
C ARG A 77 6.09 -15.86 -14.72
N LYS A 78 5.02 -15.43 -14.06
CA LYS A 78 3.97 -14.60 -14.66
C LYS A 78 4.49 -13.19 -14.94
N PRO A 79 4.06 -12.55 -16.04
CA PRO A 79 4.28 -11.12 -16.26
C PRO A 79 3.80 -10.29 -15.08
N PHE A 80 4.55 -9.24 -14.73
CA PHE A 80 4.28 -8.46 -13.54
C PHE A 80 4.61 -6.98 -13.69
N PHE A 81 3.99 -6.16 -12.85
CA PHE A 81 4.28 -4.73 -12.73
C PHE A 81 4.23 -4.31 -11.26
N VAL A 82 4.79 -3.13 -10.95
CA VAL A 82 4.79 -2.60 -9.59
C VAL A 82 4.24 -1.18 -9.54
N PHE A 83 3.58 -0.82 -8.45
CA PHE A 83 3.06 0.53 -8.27
C PHE A 83 3.26 1.04 -6.85
N SER A 84 3.30 2.35 -6.66
CA SER A 84 3.41 2.92 -5.33
C SER A 84 2.59 4.19 -5.16
N THR A 85 2.34 4.54 -3.90
CA THR A 85 1.79 5.84 -3.55
C THR A 85 2.68 6.53 -2.53
N SER A 86 2.85 7.84 -2.64
CA SER A 86 3.70 8.61 -1.74
C SER A 86 3.08 9.96 -1.40
N GLY A 87 3.32 10.48 -0.20
CA GLY A 87 2.95 11.85 0.16
C GLY A 87 4.10 12.85 -0.03
N GLY A 88 5.14 12.45 -0.75
CA GLY A 88 6.44 13.12 -0.83
C GLY A 88 7.37 12.32 -1.72
N VAL A 89 8.65 12.23 -1.37
CA VAL A 89 9.61 11.47 -2.20
C VAL A 89 9.45 9.96 -1.95
N PRO A 90 9.17 9.15 -2.98
CA PRO A 90 9.00 7.69 -2.87
C PRO A 90 10.29 6.94 -2.51
N GLY A 91 11.45 7.50 -2.88
CA GLY A 91 12.75 6.86 -2.77
C GLY A 91 12.81 5.52 -3.50
N ASN A 92 13.38 4.50 -2.84
CA ASN A 92 13.58 3.17 -3.39
C ASN A 92 12.32 2.28 -3.36
N THR A 93 11.12 2.84 -3.22
CA THR A 93 9.89 2.05 -3.03
C THR A 93 9.59 1.11 -4.19
N LEU A 94 9.49 1.63 -5.42
CA LEU A 94 9.26 0.81 -6.61
C LEU A 94 10.37 -0.21 -6.83
N TRP A 95 11.64 0.20 -6.66
CA TRP A 95 12.77 -0.73 -6.72
C TRP A 95 12.69 -1.85 -5.70
N ASN A 96 12.28 -1.56 -4.45
CA ASN A 96 12.16 -2.56 -3.40
C ASN A 96 11.08 -3.60 -3.73
N LEU A 97 9.97 -3.17 -4.35
CA LEU A 97 8.92 -4.07 -4.83
C LEU A 97 9.42 -4.91 -6.00
N TYR A 98 9.98 -4.27 -7.03
CA TYR A 98 10.58 -4.94 -8.19
C TYR A 98 11.61 -6.00 -7.75
N LYS A 99 12.58 -5.61 -6.91
CA LYS A 99 13.65 -6.49 -6.41
C LYS A 99 13.11 -7.67 -5.60
N ALA A 100 11.94 -7.54 -4.96
CA ALA A 100 11.31 -8.63 -4.22
C ALA A 100 10.67 -9.69 -5.15
N MET A 101 10.36 -9.32 -6.40
CA MET A 101 9.66 -10.20 -7.36
C MET A 101 10.54 -10.72 -8.49
N TYR A 102 11.47 -9.92 -9.01
CA TYR A 102 12.08 -10.11 -10.33
C TYR A 102 12.74 -11.47 -10.58
N ARG A 103 13.27 -12.13 -9.54
CA ARG A 103 13.92 -13.46 -9.69
C ARG A 103 12.91 -14.59 -9.90
N LYS A 104 11.70 -14.45 -9.37
CA LYS A 104 10.64 -15.47 -9.34
C LYS A 104 9.49 -15.18 -10.30
N ALA A 105 9.30 -13.90 -10.67
CA ALA A 105 8.35 -13.47 -11.67
C ALA A 105 8.93 -13.57 -13.10
N GLY A 106 8.09 -13.25 -14.10
CA GLY A 106 8.45 -13.26 -15.51
C GLY A 106 8.75 -11.88 -16.07
N LEU A 107 8.14 -11.57 -17.22
CA LEU A 107 8.31 -10.29 -17.90
C LEU A 107 7.88 -9.11 -17.01
N PHE A 108 8.78 -8.14 -16.84
CA PHE A 108 8.44 -6.90 -16.16
C PHE A 108 7.77 -5.91 -17.13
N LEU A 109 6.51 -5.59 -16.85
CA LEU A 109 5.64 -4.76 -17.68
C LEU A 109 5.70 -3.28 -17.30
N GLY A 110 6.33 -2.92 -16.18
CA GLY A 110 6.66 -1.53 -15.82
C GLY A 110 6.22 -1.11 -14.42
N SER A 111 6.27 0.19 -14.19
CA SER A 111 5.88 0.78 -12.91
C SER A 111 5.17 2.12 -13.05
N ILE A 112 4.36 2.46 -12.04
CA ILE A 112 3.68 3.74 -11.91
C ILE A 112 3.65 4.20 -10.46
N GLU A 113 3.62 5.51 -10.25
CA GLU A 113 3.45 6.13 -8.95
C GLU A 113 2.23 7.06 -8.95
N GLY A 114 1.51 7.09 -7.84
CA GLY A 114 0.49 8.11 -7.57
C GLY A 114 0.87 8.97 -6.37
N PHE A 115 0.65 10.27 -6.47
CA PHE A 115 0.93 11.20 -5.38
C PHE A 115 -0.31 11.39 -4.50
N GLY A 116 -0.19 11.04 -3.22
CA GLY A 116 -1.27 11.19 -2.26
C GLY A 116 -0.97 10.53 -0.93
N THR A 117 -1.42 11.16 0.15
CA THR A 117 -1.31 10.61 1.49
C THR A 117 -2.52 10.99 2.32
N THR A 118 -2.91 10.11 3.25
CA THR A 118 -3.97 10.39 4.23
C THR A 118 -3.49 10.17 5.66
N ASN A 119 -2.19 9.88 5.83
CA ASN A 119 -1.60 9.74 7.15
C ASN A 119 -0.83 10.98 7.58
N ILE A 120 -0.40 11.87 6.66
CA ILE A 120 0.54 12.97 6.97
C ILE A 120 0.04 13.92 8.06
N LYS A 121 -1.27 14.16 8.14
CA LYS A 121 -1.87 14.98 9.20
C LYS A 121 -1.81 14.32 10.58
N SER A 122 -1.78 12.98 10.64
CA SER A 122 -1.52 12.24 11.88
C SER A 122 -0.06 12.35 12.34
N TRP A 123 0.88 12.56 11.40
CA TRP A 123 2.32 12.73 11.70
C TRP A 123 2.69 14.19 11.96
N MET A 124 1.97 15.12 11.34
CA MET A 124 2.18 16.56 11.39
C MET A 124 0.85 17.24 11.75
N PRO A 125 0.40 17.13 13.02
CA PRO A 125 -0.92 17.61 13.46
C PRO A 125 -1.12 19.13 13.33
N LYS A 126 -0.01 19.89 13.21
CA LYS A 126 -0.03 21.33 12.95
C LYS A 126 -0.38 21.69 11.51
N ILE A 127 -0.32 20.73 10.57
CA ILE A 127 -0.74 20.94 9.18
C ILE A 127 -2.26 20.90 9.12
N THR A 128 -2.87 22.08 9.17
CA THR A 128 -4.33 22.28 9.04
C THR A 128 -4.76 22.43 7.58
N ASP A 129 -3.83 22.76 6.68
CA ASP A 129 -4.07 22.99 5.26
C ASP A 129 -4.81 21.82 4.59
N THR A 130 -5.88 22.14 3.86
CA THR A 130 -6.73 21.21 3.10
C THR A 130 -6.19 20.92 1.70
N ASN A 131 -4.98 21.39 1.36
CA ASN A 131 -4.34 21.21 0.07
C ASN A 131 -4.58 19.81 -0.53
N GLN A 132 -5.22 19.80 -1.69
CA GLN A 132 -5.73 18.60 -2.34
C GLN A 132 -4.64 17.56 -2.62
N LYS A 133 -3.40 18.01 -2.89
CA LYS A 133 -2.22 17.13 -3.06
C LYS A 133 -1.86 16.33 -1.79
N LEU A 134 -2.16 16.87 -0.61
CA LEU A 134 -1.95 16.21 0.68
C LEU A 134 -3.20 15.49 1.20
N GLY A 135 -4.34 15.61 0.50
CA GLY A 135 -5.62 14.99 0.83
C GLY A 135 -5.86 13.61 0.18
N GLY A 136 -4.91 13.11 -0.61
CA GLY A 136 -5.09 11.85 -1.33
C GLY A 136 -4.67 11.98 -2.77
N LEU A 137 -5.21 11.11 -3.62
CA LEU A 137 -4.88 11.07 -5.04
C LEU A 137 -5.59 12.20 -5.77
N THR A 138 -4.89 12.87 -6.67
CA THR A 138 -5.51 13.84 -7.57
C THR A 138 -6.33 13.13 -8.66
N LYS A 139 -7.16 13.89 -9.37
CA LYS A 139 -7.88 13.38 -10.56
C LYS A 139 -6.89 12.85 -11.60
N HIS A 140 -5.78 13.57 -11.82
CA HIS A 140 -4.73 13.16 -12.74
C HIS A 140 -4.10 11.82 -12.33
N ASP A 141 -3.78 11.61 -11.05
CA ASP A 141 -3.25 10.32 -10.57
C ASP A 141 -4.22 9.17 -10.89
N CYS A 142 -5.53 9.38 -10.67
CA CYS A 142 -6.55 8.37 -10.93
C CYS A 142 -6.69 8.05 -12.44
N GLU A 143 -6.60 9.06 -13.30
CA GLU A 143 -6.63 8.88 -14.76
C GLU A 143 -5.38 8.15 -15.26
N MET A 144 -4.20 8.54 -14.76
CA MET A 144 -2.94 7.88 -15.11
C MET A 144 -2.91 6.42 -14.65
N ALA A 145 -3.50 6.10 -13.50
CA ALA A 145 -3.68 4.73 -13.04
C ALA A 145 -4.52 3.88 -14.00
N GLN A 146 -5.61 4.43 -14.53
CA GLN A 146 -6.46 3.73 -15.50
C GLN A 146 -5.73 3.52 -16.83
N LEU A 147 -5.11 4.57 -17.37
CA LEU A 147 -4.33 4.51 -18.62
C LEU A 147 -3.12 3.58 -18.51
N PHE A 148 -2.55 3.42 -17.31
CA PHE A 148 -1.44 2.51 -17.08
C PHE A 148 -1.81 1.07 -17.39
N SER A 149 -3.04 0.64 -17.04
CA SER A 149 -3.51 -0.72 -17.33
C SER A 149 -3.51 -1.02 -18.84
N GLU A 150 -3.94 -0.07 -19.66
CA GLU A 150 -3.88 -0.18 -21.13
C GLU A 150 -2.44 -0.31 -21.62
N LYS A 151 -1.51 0.48 -21.08
CA LYS A 151 -0.06 0.38 -21.40
C LYS A 151 0.52 -0.99 -21.02
N ILE A 152 0.05 -1.58 -19.93
CA ILE A 152 0.46 -2.94 -19.51
C ILE A 152 -0.02 -3.98 -20.52
N LEU A 153 -1.27 -3.88 -20.99
CA LEU A 153 -1.84 -4.78 -22.00
C LEU A 153 -1.14 -4.64 -23.35
N ASP A 154 -0.87 -3.41 -23.80
CA ASP A 154 -0.14 -3.13 -25.04
C ASP A 154 1.26 -3.75 -25.00
N ARG A 155 2.04 -3.49 -23.94
CA ARG A 155 3.38 -4.09 -23.75
C ARG A 155 3.34 -5.62 -23.80
N LEU A 156 2.37 -6.24 -23.11
CA LEU A 156 2.24 -7.69 -23.11
C LEU A 156 1.87 -8.23 -24.49
N THR A 157 0.95 -7.58 -25.19
CA THR A 157 0.49 -7.97 -26.53
C THR A 157 1.63 -7.90 -27.54
N ARG A 158 2.38 -6.80 -27.52
CA ARG A 158 3.53 -6.61 -28.40
C ARG A 158 4.64 -7.63 -28.12
N TRP A 159 4.92 -7.93 -26.85
CA TRP A 159 5.90 -8.95 -26.47
C TRP A 159 5.53 -10.33 -27.00
N LYS A 160 4.24 -10.71 -26.92
CA LYS A 160 3.74 -11.99 -27.49
C LYS A 160 3.92 -12.07 -29.01
N LYS A 161 3.91 -10.93 -29.72
CA LYS A 161 4.09 -10.84 -31.17
C LYS A 161 5.57 -10.82 -31.60
N ASN A 162 6.53 -11.04 -30.68
CA ASN A 162 7.98 -11.06 -30.95
C ASN A 162 8.57 -9.79 -31.59
N PHE A 163 7.89 -8.64 -31.48
CA PHE A 163 8.54 -7.35 -31.73
C PHE A 163 9.66 -7.13 -30.69
N ASP A 164 10.71 -6.39 -31.08
CA ASP A 164 11.99 -6.26 -30.37
C ASP A 164 11.88 -6.36 -28.83
N LYS A 165 12.31 -7.50 -28.27
CA LYS A 165 12.06 -7.88 -26.87
C LYS A 165 12.74 -6.95 -25.86
N MET A 166 13.69 -6.12 -26.30
CA MET A 166 14.42 -5.19 -25.44
C MET A 166 13.63 -3.90 -25.16
N GLU A 167 12.92 -3.36 -26.16
CA GLU A 167 12.09 -2.15 -26.01
C GLU A 167 10.76 -2.39 -25.26
N MET A 168 10.38 -3.66 -25.09
CA MET A 168 9.07 -4.06 -24.55
C MET A 168 9.04 -4.30 -23.05
N ARG A 169 10.20 -4.25 -22.41
CA ARG A 169 10.30 -4.30 -20.94
C ARG A 169 9.92 -2.93 -20.40
N GLY A 170 9.07 -2.91 -19.38
CA GLY A 170 8.88 -1.66 -18.65
C GLY A 170 10.20 -1.18 -18.03
N LEU A 171 10.38 0.14 -17.95
CA LEU A 171 11.59 0.74 -17.38
C LEU A 171 11.81 0.22 -15.95
N ILE A 172 12.93 -0.47 -15.73
CA ILE A 172 13.28 -1.02 -14.41
C ILE A 172 13.47 0.16 -13.44
N PRO A 173 12.76 0.20 -12.30
CA PRO A 173 12.95 1.26 -11.32
C PRO A 173 14.40 1.29 -10.84
N GLN A 174 15.00 2.46 -10.74
CA GLN A 174 16.37 2.59 -10.25
C GLN A 174 16.42 2.59 -8.72
N SER A 175 17.58 2.25 -8.18
CA SER A 175 17.87 2.34 -6.75
C SER A 175 18.92 3.39 -6.48
N ASN A 176 18.75 4.16 -5.41
CA ASN A 176 19.72 5.14 -4.95
C ASN A 176 20.31 4.71 -3.59
N LEU A 177 21.65 4.67 -3.49
CA LEU A 177 22.36 4.30 -2.27
C LEU A 177 22.01 5.22 -1.09
N LEU A 178 21.84 6.52 -1.35
CA LEU A 178 21.45 7.48 -0.32
C LEU A 178 20.12 7.05 0.32
N TYR A 179 19.10 6.71 -0.46
CA TYR A 179 17.82 6.27 0.12
C TYR A 179 17.93 4.97 0.92
N TYR A 180 18.93 4.11 0.71
CA TYR A 180 19.18 3.00 1.64
C TYR A 180 19.75 3.47 2.97
N ILE A 181 20.67 4.43 2.96
CA ILE A 181 21.25 5.05 4.15
C ILE A 181 20.15 5.77 4.92
N TRP A 182 19.40 6.67 4.27
CA TRP A 182 18.25 7.37 4.84
C TRP A 182 17.21 6.39 5.38
N ALA A 183 16.86 5.35 4.62
CA ALA A 183 15.97 4.33 5.13
C ALA A 183 16.55 3.58 6.34
N GLY A 184 17.87 3.44 6.47
CA GLY A 184 18.53 2.84 7.63
C GLY A 184 18.25 3.62 8.92
N PHE A 185 18.44 4.94 8.87
CA PHE A 185 18.14 5.86 9.98
C PHE A 185 16.62 5.93 10.23
N PHE A 186 15.85 6.44 9.26
CA PHE A 186 14.43 6.78 9.41
C PHE A 186 13.45 5.59 9.42
N THR A 187 13.94 4.34 9.34
CA THR A 187 13.09 3.13 9.52
C THR A 187 13.42 2.32 10.77
N TRP A 188 14.27 2.84 11.66
CA TRP A 188 14.47 2.16 12.92
C TRP A 188 13.15 2.10 13.69
N ARG A 189 12.80 0.91 14.21
CA ARG A 189 11.45 0.67 14.77
C ARG A 189 11.16 1.60 15.94
N SER A 190 12.19 1.96 16.71
CA SER A 190 12.16 2.93 17.79
C SER A 190 11.83 4.34 17.28
N GLU A 191 12.49 4.80 16.21
CA GLU A 191 12.18 6.09 15.59
C GLU A 191 10.77 6.13 15.02
N MET A 192 10.35 5.10 14.29
CA MET A 192 8.98 5.03 13.78
C MET A 192 7.95 4.98 14.94
N ALA A 193 8.23 4.26 16.03
CA ALA A 193 7.36 4.31 17.22
C ALA A 193 7.35 5.71 17.86
N PHE A 194 8.47 6.42 17.86
CA PHE A 194 8.58 7.80 18.34
C PHE A 194 7.77 8.78 17.47
N TYR A 195 7.81 8.63 16.14
CA TYR A 195 7.11 9.51 15.20
C TYR A 195 5.62 9.18 15.05
N VAL A 196 5.22 7.90 14.97
CA VAL A 196 3.81 7.48 14.89
C VAL A 196 3.13 7.64 16.27
N GLY A 197 3.90 7.48 17.35
CA GLY A 197 3.44 7.47 18.74
C GLY A 197 2.82 6.15 19.17
N ILE A 198 2.82 5.90 20.48
CA ILE A 198 2.16 4.76 21.13
C ILE A 198 0.64 4.92 21.00
N LYS A 199 -0.04 3.84 20.61
CA LYS A 199 -1.51 3.83 20.46
C LYS A 199 -2.18 3.72 21.82
N LEU A 200 -3.08 4.66 22.09
CA LEU A 200 -3.89 4.73 23.28
C LEU A 200 -5.36 4.56 22.90
N LEU A 201 -6.13 3.99 23.82
CA LEU A 201 -7.55 3.72 23.65
C LEU A 201 -8.35 4.59 24.61
N ASP A 202 -9.24 5.40 24.07
CA ASP A 202 -10.34 5.99 24.80
C ASP A 202 -11.41 4.92 25.03
N LYS A 203 -11.54 4.47 26.28
CA LYS A 203 -12.47 3.39 26.65
C LYS A 203 -13.92 3.83 26.63
N GLU A 204 -14.20 5.12 26.79
CA GLU A 204 -15.56 5.67 26.82
C GLU A 204 -16.11 5.79 25.40
N LYS A 205 -15.27 6.20 24.44
CA LYS A 205 -15.65 6.24 23.02
C LYS A 205 -15.75 4.87 22.36
N CYS A 206 -14.93 3.90 22.80
CA CYS A 206 -14.83 2.61 22.12
C CYS A 206 -16.08 1.73 22.34
N ASN A 207 -16.74 1.35 21.25
CA ASN A 207 -17.88 0.44 21.27
C ASN A 207 -17.52 -1.04 21.01
N SER A 208 -16.25 -1.43 21.13
CA SER A 208 -15.80 -2.82 20.92
C SER A 208 -16.17 -3.45 19.56
N CYS A 209 -16.30 -2.67 18.49
CA CYS A 209 -16.67 -3.17 17.14
C CYS A 209 -15.62 -4.08 16.46
N LYS A 210 -14.42 -4.21 17.03
CA LYS A 210 -13.32 -5.10 16.59
C LYS A 210 -12.66 -4.75 15.24
N LEU A 211 -13.21 -3.79 14.47
CA LEU A 211 -12.71 -3.41 13.13
C LEU A 211 -11.21 -3.11 13.09
N CYS A 212 -10.68 -2.47 14.14
CA CYS A 212 -9.26 -2.15 14.24
C CYS A 212 -8.37 -3.41 14.16
N ALA A 213 -8.77 -4.49 14.82
CA ALA A 213 -8.06 -5.76 14.85
C ALA A 213 -8.36 -6.66 13.64
N THR A 214 -9.58 -6.63 13.11
CA THR A 214 -10.05 -7.61 12.11
C THR A 214 -9.95 -7.12 10.67
N LYS A 215 -10.18 -5.83 10.40
CA LYS A 215 -10.25 -5.28 9.03
C LYS A 215 -9.16 -4.25 8.76
N ILE A 216 -8.87 -3.38 9.73
CA ILE A 216 -8.01 -2.22 9.52
C ILE A 216 -6.53 -2.57 9.61
N CYS A 217 -6.07 -3.20 10.70
CA CYS A 217 -4.64 -3.44 10.95
C CYS A 217 -4.05 -4.50 10.00
N PRO A 218 -3.20 -4.12 9.03
CA PRO A 218 -2.64 -5.09 8.10
C PRO A 218 -1.46 -5.87 8.70
N SER A 219 -0.86 -5.42 9.80
CA SER A 219 0.30 -6.09 10.40
C SER A 219 -0.03 -7.08 11.51
N GLY A 220 -1.31 -7.20 11.90
CA GLY A 220 -1.73 -8.00 13.05
C GLY A 220 -1.10 -7.53 14.36
N ALA A 221 -0.96 -6.21 14.52
CA ALA A 221 -0.43 -5.57 15.72
C ALA A 221 -1.50 -5.33 16.81
N ILE A 222 -2.77 -5.56 16.50
CA ILE A 222 -3.88 -5.33 17.43
C ILE A 222 -4.51 -6.68 17.77
N SER A 223 -4.52 -7.03 19.05
CA SER A 223 -5.27 -8.17 19.59
C SER A 223 -6.49 -7.69 20.38
N LEU A 224 -7.43 -8.57 20.69
CA LEU A 224 -8.60 -8.26 21.51
C LEU A 224 -8.44 -8.91 22.89
N ASN A 225 -8.82 -8.21 23.95
CA ASN A 225 -8.88 -8.78 25.28
C ASN A 225 -10.24 -9.50 25.53
N LYS A 226 -10.43 -10.06 26.74
CA LYS A 226 -11.69 -10.74 27.12
C LYS A 226 -12.96 -9.89 26.96
N LYS A 227 -12.85 -8.56 27.02
CA LYS A 227 -13.96 -7.61 26.83
C LYS A 227 -14.07 -7.11 25.38
N ASN A 228 -13.43 -7.78 24.42
CA ASN A 228 -13.35 -7.34 23.01
C ASN A 228 -12.70 -5.97 22.78
N MET A 229 -11.94 -5.46 23.76
CA MET A 229 -11.24 -4.19 23.64
C MET A 229 -9.86 -4.38 23.03
N PRO A 230 -9.41 -3.49 22.13
CA PRO A 230 -8.12 -3.64 21.47
C PRO A 230 -6.94 -3.47 22.42
N ARG A 231 -5.92 -4.30 22.22
CA ARG A 231 -4.58 -4.19 22.81
C ARG A 231 -3.57 -4.03 21.69
N PHE A 232 -2.69 -3.03 21.83
CA PHE A 232 -1.74 -2.67 20.80
C PHE A 232 -0.36 -3.26 21.11
N ASN A 233 0.22 -3.93 20.12
CA ASN A 233 1.59 -4.41 20.17
C ASN A 233 2.44 -3.50 19.27
N GLU A 234 3.09 -2.51 19.88
CA GLU A 234 3.92 -1.55 19.15
C GLU A 234 5.13 -2.19 18.48
N LEU A 235 5.65 -3.29 19.05
CA LEU A 235 6.70 -4.08 18.42
C LEU A 235 6.25 -4.74 17.12
N ARG A 236 4.95 -4.96 16.88
CA ARG A 236 4.39 -5.49 15.62
C ARG A 236 3.78 -4.41 14.74
N CYS A 237 3.60 -3.20 15.26
CA CYS A 237 3.06 -2.06 14.52
C CYS A 237 4.00 -1.70 13.35
N VAL A 238 3.41 -1.31 12.23
CA VAL A 238 4.14 -0.85 11.03
C VAL A 238 3.95 0.64 10.77
N GLY A 239 3.38 1.37 11.75
CA GLY A 239 3.25 2.83 11.65
C GLY A 239 2.24 3.33 10.61
N CYS A 240 1.34 2.48 10.11
CA CYS A 240 0.47 2.87 9.01
C CYS A 240 -0.65 3.87 9.36
N SER A 241 -0.88 4.13 10.66
CA SER A 241 -1.94 4.99 11.21
C SER A 241 -3.39 4.63 10.82
N GLY A 242 -3.63 3.49 10.16
CA GLY A 242 -4.99 3.06 9.79
C GLY A 242 -5.95 2.99 10.96
N CYS A 243 -5.53 2.46 12.11
CA CYS A 243 -6.40 2.35 13.29
C CYS A 243 -6.80 3.71 13.90
N VAL A 244 -5.94 4.71 13.78
CA VAL A 244 -6.20 6.07 14.27
C VAL A 244 -7.18 6.77 13.31
N ASN A 245 -6.91 6.70 12.00
CA ASN A 245 -7.71 7.41 11.00
C ASN A 245 -9.06 6.75 10.65
N LEU A 246 -9.20 5.44 10.85
CA LEU A 246 -10.36 4.68 10.36
C LEU A 246 -11.25 4.13 11.49
N CYS A 247 -10.99 4.50 12.75
CA CYS A 247 -11.85 4.10 13.86
C CYS A 247 -13.17 4.90 13.79
N PRO A 248 -14.35 4.28 13.60
CA PRO A 248 -15.60 5.02 13.44
C PRO A 248 -16.04 5.82 14.68
N LYS A 249 -15.44 5.52 15.84
CA LYS A 249 -15.71 6.20 17.11
C LYS A 249 -14.59 7.15 17.52
N ASP A 250 -13.57 7.31 16.67
CA ASP A 250 -12.37 8.11 16.98
C ASP A 250 -11.79 7.80 18.38
N ALA A 251 -11.80 6.50 18.73
CA ALA A 251 -11.44 6.03 20.06
C ALA A 251 -9.93 5.72 20.19
N ILE A 252 -9.16 5.81 19.10
CA ILE A 252 -7.75 5.41 19.07
C ILE A 252 -6.91 6.62 18.67
N TRP A 253 -5.96 7.00 19.52
CA TRP A 253 -5.13 8.17 19.32
C TRP A 253 -3.68 7.94 19.79
N THR A 254 -2.80 8.89 19.50
CA THR A 254 -1.43 8.97 20.04
C THR A 254 -1.18 10.38 20.55
N ILE A 255 -0.17 10.59 21.38
CA ILE A 255 0.17 11.94 21.90
C ILE A 255 0.31 12.96 20.76
N ARG A 256 0.84 12.54 19.60
CA ARG A 256 0.98 13.40 18.41
C ARG A 256 -0.30 13.55 17.60
N SER A 257 -1.29 12.69 17.80
CA SER A 257 -2.57 12.74 17.10
C SER A 257 -3.73 13.16 18.00
N LYS A 258 -3.51 13.64 19.24
CA LYS A 258 -4.60 14.06 20.13
C LYS A 258 -5.59 15.03 19.48
N ASN A 259 -5.06 15.97 18.69
CA ASN A 259 -5.85 16.98 17.97
C ASN A 259 -5.95 16.69 16.47
N HIS A 260 -5.64 15.46 16.03
CA HIS A 260 -5.73 15.13 14.61
C HIS A 260 -7.21 15.05 14.19
N ARG A 261 -7.48 15.47 12.95
CA ARG A 261 -8.73 15.13 12.28
C ARG A 261 -8.56 13.78 11.59
N GLN A 262 -9.47 12.85 11.85
CA GLN A 262 -9.49 11.58 11.12
C GLN A 262 -9.58 11.85 9.61
N TYR A 263 -8.79 11.12 8.85
CA TYR A 263 -8.83 11.18 7.39
C TYR A 263 -9.26 9.83 6.83
N ASP A 264 -10.55 9.75 6.51
CA ASP A 264 -11.23 8.50 6.21
C ASP A 264 -11.79 8.45 4.77
N PHE A 265 -11.35 9.37 3.91
CA PHE A 265 -11.82 9.52 2.52
C PHE A 265 -11.79 8.21 1.70
N TYR A 266 -10.83 7.32 2.00
CA TYR A 266 -10.69 6.01 1.36
C TYR A 266 -10.99 4.83 2.30
N LYS A 267 -11.75 5.05 3.38
CA LYS A 267 -12.07 4.00 4.37
C LYS A 267 -12.76 2.79 3.75
N ASP A 268 -13.61 3.01 2.75
CA ASP A 268 -14.39 1.96 2.12
C ASP A 268 -13.50 0.94 1.40
N TYR A 269 -12.38 1.38 0.81
CA TYR A 269 -11.38 0.51 0.20
C TYR A 269 -10.64 -0.38 1.21
N ILE A 270 -10.77 -0.10 2.51
CA ILE A 270 -10.19 -0.86 3.62
C ILE A 270 -11.25 -1.70 4.34
N LEU A 271 -12.45 -1.16 4.53
CA LEU A 271 -13.50 -1.78 5.34
C LEU A 271 -14.38 -2.74 4.56
N LYS A 272 -14.60 -2.50 3.26
CA LYS A 272 -15.38 -3.38 2.37
C LYS A 272 -14.55 -4.55 1.81
N ASN A 273 -13.20 -4.44 1.83
CA ASN A 273 -12.23 -5.42 1.31
C ASN A 273 -11.53 -6.28 2.38
#